data_AF-A0A9E1Q781-F1
#
_entry.id   AF-A0A9E1Q781-F1
#
_cell.length_a   1.000
_cell.length_b   1.000
_cell.length_c   1.000
_cell.angle_alpha   90.00
_cell.angle_beta   90.00
_cell.angle_gamma   90.00
#
_symmetry.space_group_name_H-M   'P 1'
#
loop_
_entity.id
_entity.type
_entity.pdbx_description
1 polymer ?
#
loop_
_entity_poly.entity_id
_entity_poly.type
_entity_poly.pdbx_seq_one_letter_code
_entity_poly.pdbx_strand_id
1 'polypeptide(L)'
;SAKIAAIASVTGSMTPLTYNECDPDHPTPVLQIHGTTDGTVPYEGGAGWSESIPDVLDYWINHNNCDTEATVTPFEDIDSSDGSTAEHYLWNSGDNGVTTEHIKVTGGGHDWPGAWGNMDINASIEVWKFFMRFDINGNLDSSVNEVVEIDHERTLLKVVDILGRETREVKNQMLFYIFSDGTTEKIFFTE
;
A
#
# COMPACT_ATOMS: atom_id res chain seq x y z
N SER A 1 -8.43 -14.19 -9.77
CA SER A 1 -7.93 -15.04 -8.65
C SER A 1 -8.62 -14.61 -7.36
N ALA A 2 -9.44 -15.46 -6.73
CA ALA A 2 -10.09 -15.16 -5.44
C ALA A 2 -9.17 -15.37 -4.20
N LYS A 3 -7.88 -15.02 -4.32
CA LYS A 3 -6.88 -15.26 -3.25
C LYS A 3 -6.08 -14.03 -2.86
N ILE A 4 -6.15 -12.95 -3.65
CA ILE A 4 -5.35 -11.75 -3.44
C ILE A 4 -6.27 -10.69 -2.87
N ALA A 5 -6.06 -10.33 -1.60
CA ALA A 5 -6.90 -9.35 -0.91
C ALA A 5 -6.62 -7.91 -1.31
N ALA A 6 -5.36 -7.59 -1.63
CA ALA A 6 -4.91 -6.25 -2.02
C ALA A 6 -3.56 -6.35 -2.74
N ILE A 7 -3.22 -5.32 -3.52
CA ILE A 7 -1.96 -5.24 -4.26
C ILE A 7 -1.24 -3.94 -3.87
N ALA A 8 0.05 -4.03 -3.61
CA ALA A 8 0.90 -2.85 -3.51
C ALA A 8 2.14 -3.05 -4.37
N SER A 9 2.46 -2.04 -5.18
CA SER A 9 3.60 -2.03 -6.09
C SER A 9 4.47 -0.81 -5.78
N VAL A 10 5.79 -1.04 -5.69
CA VAL A 10 6.79 -0.01 -5.48
C VAL A 10 7.71 -0.05 -6.69
N THR A 11 7.82 1.08 -7.39
CA THR A 11 8.62 1.28 -8.62
C THR A 11 8.36 0.30 -9.77
N GLY A 12 7.29 -0.50 -9.70
CA GLY A 12 6.84 -1.39 -10.77
C GLY A 12 5.73 -0.77 -11.62
N SER A 13 5.47 -1.35 -12.78
CA SER A 13 4.29 -1.05 -13.62
C SER A 13 3.78 -2.34 -14.28
N MET A 14 2.61 -2.28 -14.91
CA MET A 14 2.08 -3.37 -15.72
C MET A 14 2.82 -3.41 -17.07
N THR A 15 3.12 -4.61 -17.57
CA THR A 15 3.52 -4.76 -18.98
C THR A 15 2.30 -4.63 -19.88
N PRO A 16 2.45 -4.27 -21.17
CA PRO A 16 1.30 -4.22 -22.08
C PRO A 16 0.53 -5.53 -22.17
N LEU A 17 1.22 -6.68 -22.09
CA LEU A 17 0.56 -7.98 -22.06
C LEU A 17 -0.28 -8.12 -20.79
N THR A 18 0.32 -7.83 -19.62
CA THR A 18 -0.39 -7.90 -18.33
C THR A 18 -1.57 -6.93 -18.29
N TYR A 19 -1.41 -5.71 -18.79
CA TYR A 19 -2.48 -4.70 -18.84
C TYR A 19 -3.68 -5.16 -19.66
N ASN A 20 -3.44 -5.74 -20.85
CA ASN A 20 -4.50 -6.19 -21.73
C ASN A 20 -5.16 -7.51 -21.30
N GLU A 21 -4.46 -8.35 -20.52
CA GLU A 21 -4.96 -9.66 -20.07
C GLU A 21 -5.40 -9.68 -18.60
N CYS A 22 -5.27 -8.56 -17.87
CA CYS A 22 -5.68 -8.50 -16.47
C CYS A 22 -7.20 -8.61 -16.38
N ASP A 23 -7.69 -9.60 -15.63
CA ASP A 23 -9.11 -9.83 -15.38
C ASP A 23 -9.30 -10.29 -13.92
N PRO A 24 -9.27 -9.37 -12.94
CA PRO A 24 -9.50 -9.72 -11.54
C PRO A 24 -10.97 -10.06 -11.28
N ASP A 25 -11.22 -11.18 -10.59
CA ASP A 25 -12.60 -11.67 -10.32
C ASP A 25 -13.37 -10.85 -9.26
N HIS A 26 -12.73 -9.89 -8.59
CA HIS A 26 -13.34 -9.05 -7.56
C HIS A 26 -12.68 -7.67 -7.48
N PRO A 27 -13.37 -6.67 -6.89
CA PRO A 27 -12.76 -5.38 -6.56
C PRO A 27 -11.51 -5.61 -5.71
N THR A 28 -10.40 -5.03 -6.12
CA THR A 28 -9.08 -5.27 -5.51
C THR A 28 -8.44 -3.94 -5.17
N PRO A 29 -8.23 -3.63 -3.88
CA PRO A 29 -7.49 -2.44 -3.47
C PRO A 29 -6.09 -2.44 -4.08
N VAL A 30 -5.66 -1.28 -4.60
CA VAL A 30 -4.32 -1.11 -5.17
C VAL A 30 -3.62 0.12 -4.61
N LEU A 31 -2.38 -0.05 -4.16
CA LEU A 31 -1.43 1.02 -3.85
C LEU A 31 -0.27 1.00 -4.84
N GLN A 32 0.00 2.14 -5.47
CA GLN A 32 1.13 2.34 -6.35
C GLN A 32 2.07 3.41 -5.80
N ILE A 33 3.33 3.06 -5.52
CA ILE A 33 4.37 4.00 -5.10
C ILE A 33 5.37 4.13 -6.26
N HIS A 34 5.55 5.34 -6.79
CA HIS A 34 6.40 5.51 -7.97
C HIS A 34 7.08 6.87 -8.04
N GLY A 35 8.34 6.84 -8.49
CA GLY A 35 9.16 8.02 -8.73
C GLY A 35 8.91 8.65 -10.10
N THR A 36 8.78 9.98 -10.18
CA THR A 36 8.57 10.66 -11.47
C THR A 36 9.82 10.72 -12.34
N THR A 37 11.00 10.46 -11.77
CA THR A 37 12.29 10.44 -12.48
C THR A 37 12.87 9.03 -12.57
N ASP A 38 12.05 8.00 -12.34
CA ASP A 38 12.43 6.60 -12.49
C ASP A 38 12.95 6.33 -13.91
N GLY A 39 14.27 6.10 -14.00
CA GLY A 39 14.96 5.82 -15.25
C GLY A 39 14.95 4.34 -15.65
N THR A 40 14.43 3.46 -14.77
CA THR A 40 14.32 2.03 -15.03
C THR A 40 12.93 1.70 -15.55
N VAL A 41 11.87 2.07 -14.81
CA VAL A 41 10.45 1.95 -15.20
C VAL A 41 9.90 3.37 -15.33
N PRO A 42 9.84 3.96 -16.53
CA PRO A 42 9.44 5.35 -16.67
C PRO A 42 8.01 5.61 -16.20
N TYR A 43 7.82 6.67 -15.42
CA TYR A 43 6.51 7.08 -14.91
C TYR A 43 5.47 7.29 -16.02
N GLU A 44 5.87 7.96 -17.09
CA GLU A 44 5.03 8.21 -18.28
C GLU A 44 4.98 6.99 -19.24
N GLY A 45 5.57 5.86 -18.86
CA GLY A 45 5.66 4.67 -19.69
C GLY A 45 6.48 4.90 -20.97
N GLY A 46 6.02 4.32 -22.08
CA GLY A 46 6.55 4.63 -23.42
C GLY A 46 7.82 3.87 -23.84
N ALA A 47 8.34 2.99 -22.98
CA ALA A 47 9.49 2.14 -23.32
C ALA A 47 9.11 0.86 -24.10
N GLY A 48 7.82 0.65 -24.38
CA GLY A 48 7.28 -0.50 -25.11
C GLY A 48 7.14 -1.78 -24.30
N TRP A 49 7.56 -1.76 -23.02
CA TRP A 49 7.47 -2.89 -22.10
C TRP A 49 6.80 -2.54 -20.77
N SER A 50 6.52 -1.26 -20.50
CA SER A 50 5.76 -0.78 -19.35
C SER A 50 4.68 0.20 -19.78
N GLU A 51 3.49 0.05 -19.19
CA GLU A 51 2.45 1.06 -19.26
C GLU A 51 2.80 2.26 -18.37
N SER A 52 2.20 3.41 -18.67
CA SER A 52 2.37 4.60 -17.83
C SER A 52 1.69 4.37 -16.47
N ILE A 53 2.24 4.96 -15.42
CA ILE A 53 1.64 4.90 -14.09
C ILE A 53 0.24 5.52 -14.08
N PRO A 54 -0.01 6.66 -14.76
CA PRO A 54 -1.37 7.16 -14.96
C PRO A 54 -2.31 6.13 -15.60
N ASP A 55 -1.92 5.45 -16.67
CA ASP A 55 -2.79 4.46 -17.33
C ASP A 55 -3.09 3.24 -16.44
N VAL A 56 -2.10 2.80 -15.65
CA VAL A 56 -2.28 1.73 -14.67
C VAL A 56 -3.24 2.15 -13.56
N LEU A 57 -3.15 3.39 -13.08
CA LEU A 57 -4.07 3.92 -12.08
C LEU A 57 -5.49 4.02 -12.64
N ASP A 58 -5.65 4.56 -13.85
CA ASP A 58 -6.95 4.66 -14.53
C ASP A 58 -7.59 3.28 -14.71
N TYR A 59 -6.80 2.27 -15.07
CA TYR A 59 -7.28 0.88 -15.14
C TYR A 59 -7.90 0.44 -13.80
N TRP A 60 -7.19 0.63 -12.68
CA TRP A 60 -7.65 0.18 -11.37
C TRP A 60 -8.79 1.03 -10.81
N ILE A 61 -8.81 2.34 -11.07
CA ILE A 61 -9.93 3.24 -10.72
C ILE A 61 -11.21 2.74 -11.39
N ASN A 62 -11.14 2.45 -12.70
CA ASN A 62 -12.28 1.96 -13.46
C ASN A 62 -12.69 0.54 -13.04
N HIS A 63 -11.73 -0.37 -12.86
CA HIS A 63 -12.02 -1.75 -12.41
C HIS A 63 -12.71 -1.78 -11.04
N ASN A 64 -12.26 -0.93 -10.11
CA ASN A 64 -12.80 -0.88 -8.75
C ASN A 64 -14.04 0.01 -8.61
N ASN A 65 -14.48 0.70 -9.67
CA ASN A 65 -15.54 1.71 -9.62
C ASN A 65 -15.27 2.81 -8.57
N CYS A 66 -14.02 3.25 -8.43
CA CYS A 66 -13.66 4.34 -7.52
C CYS A 66 -14.17 5.70 -8.03
N ASP A 67 -14.20 6.68 -7.14
CA ASP A 67 -14.38 8.09 -7.52
C ASP A 67 -13.30 8.51 -8.53
N THR A 68 -13.63 9.43 -9.45
CA THR A 68 -12.71 9.86 -10.52
C THR A 68 -11.76 10.97 -10.09
N GLU A 69 -12.14 11.74 -9.07
CA GLU A 69 -11.33 12.83 -8.52
C GLU A 69 -10.60 12.34 -7.26
N ALA A 70 -9.29 12.51 -7.23
CA ALA A 70 -8.49 12.12 -6.07
C ALA A 70 -8.62 13.13 -4.93
N THR A 71 -8.64 12.63 -3.69
CA THR A 71 -8.20 13.43 -2.55
C THR A 71 -6.68 13.41 -2.50
N VAL A 72 -6.04 14.58 -2.52
CA VAL A 72 -4.57 14.70 -2.54
C VAL A 72 -4.07 15.25 -1.21
N THR A 73 -3.12 14.56 -0.58
CA THR A 73 -2.50 14.95 0.69
C THR A 73 -0.98 14.92 0.54
N PRO A 74 -0.26 16.04 0.74
CA PRO A 74 1.19 16.05 0.71
C PRO A 74 1.76 15.37 1.96
N PHE A 75 2.88 14.66 1.80
CA PHE A 75 3.73 14.29 2.94
C PHE A 75 4.62 15.47 3.33
N GLU A 76 5.07 15.49 4.59
CA GLU A 76 6.08 16.44 5.03
C GLU A 76 7.42 16.13 4.35
N ASP A 77 8.09 17.14 3.80
CA ASP A 77 9.46 17.07 3.26
C ASP A 77 10.43 17.17 4.45
N ILE A 78 10.75 16.01 5.04
CA ILE A 78 11.60 15.86 6.22
C ILE A 78 13.06 15.96 5.82
N ASP A 79 13.44 15.41 4.66
CA ASP A 79 14.79 15.46 4.12
C ASP A 79 14.86 16.20 2.77
N SER A 80 14.74 17.53 2.86
CA SER A 80 14.89 18.44 1.73
C SER A 80 16.22 18.34 0.95
N SER A 81 17.20 17.54 1.41
CA SER A 81 18.47 17.33 0.70
C SER A 81 18.45 16.17 -0.30
N ASP A 82 17.42 15.30 -0.24
CA ASP A 82 17.28 14.16 -1.15
C ASP A 82 16.79 14.55 -2.56
N GLY A 83 16.30 15.78 -2.70
CA GLY A 83 15.87 16.36 -3.98
C GLY A 83 14.51 15.86 -4.47
N SER A 84 13.68 15.33 -3.57
CA SER A 84 12.37 14.76 -3.87
C SER A 84 11.30 15.21 -2.88
N THR A 85 10.04 14.99 -3.22
CA THR A 85 8.87 15.23 -2.35
C THR A 85 7.81 14.19 -2.65
N ALA A 86 6.99 13.82 -1.66
CA ALA A 86 5.92 12.83 -1.85
C ALA A 86 4.51 13.42 -1.64
N GLU A 87 3.56 12.95 -2.44
CA GLU A 87 2.13 13.24 -2.30
C GLU A 87 1.32 11.95 -2.40
N HIS A 88 0.30 11.79 -1.54
CA HIS A 88 -0.66 10.71 -1.58
C HIS A 88 -1.94 11.14 -2.32
N TYR A 89 -2.32 10.36 -3.32
CA TYR A 89 -3.55 10.47 -4.07
C TYR A 89 -4.45 9.30 -3.69
N LEU A 90 -5.66 9.60 -3.27
CA LEU A 90 -6.67 8.62 -2.86
C LEU A 90 -7.90 8.74 -3.75
N TRP A 91 -8.18 7.70 -4.52
CA TRP A 91 -9.47 7.47 -5.17
C TRP A 91 -10.24 6.44 -4.34
N ASN A 92 -11.27 6.93 -3.64
CA ASN A 92 -12.06 6.19 -2.68
C ASN A 92 -13.37 5.69 -3.30
N SER A 93 -14.28 5.19 -2.44
CA SER A 93 -15.65 4.81 -2.82
C SER A 93 -15.75 3.67 -3.83
N GLY A 94 -14.69 2.87 -4.01
CA GLY A 94 -14.74 1.68 -4.84
C GLY A 94 -15.67 0.61 -4.27
N ASP A 95 -16.04 -0.34 -5.11
CA ASP A 95 -16.90 -1.47 -4.73
C ASP A 95 -16.35 -2.20 -3.50
N ASN A 96 -17.23 -2.57 -2.56
CA ASN A 96 -16.85 -3.12 -1.25
C ASN A 96 -15.89 -2.24 -0.42
N GLY A 97 -15.89 -0.93 -0.68
CA GLY A 97 -15.08 0.05 0.05
C GLY A 97 -13.60 0.00 -0.28
N VAL A 98 -13.21 -0.68 -1.37
CA VAL A 98 -11.82 -0.72 -1.82
C VAL A 98 -11.36 0.66 -2.31
N THR A 99 -10.05 0.87 -2.34
CA THR A 99 -9.44 2.11 -2.80
C THR A 99 -8.39 1.85 -3.86
N THR A 100 -8.22 2.83 -4.75
CA THR A 100 -7.03 2.93 -5.60
C THR A 100 -6.21 4.11 -5.10
N GLU A 101 -4.94 3.89 -4.84
CA GLU A 101 -4.06 4.85 -4.17
C GLU A 101 -2.74 4.98 -4.90
N HIS A 102 -2.23 6.21 -4.96
CA HIS A 102 -0.92 6.50 -5.52
C HIS A 102 -0.11 7.35 -4.55
N ILE A 103 1.09 6.90 -4.21
CA ILE A 103 2.12 7.75 -3.63
C ILE A 103 3.06 8.18 -4.75
N LYS A 104 2.90 9.42 -5.18
CA LYS A 104 3.73 10.05 -6.22
C LYS A 104 4.95 10.66 -5.57
N VAL A 105 6.13 10.17 -5.93
CA VAL A 105 7.40 10.71 -5.45
C VAL A 105 7.99 11.60 -6.54
N THR A 106 7.67 12.89 -6.47
CA THR A 106 8.19 13.89 -7.42
C THR A 106 9.69 14.04 -7.21
N GLY A 107 10.47 13.90 -8.29
CA GLY A 107 11.94 13.92 -8.22
C GLY A 107 12.56 12.56 -7.90
N GLY A 108 11.80 11.59 -7.38
CA GLY A 108 12.30 10.25 -7.01
C GLY A 108 12.55 9.32 -8.20
N GLY A 109 13.57 8.47 -8.07
CA GLY A 109 14.00 7.49 -9.07
C GLY A 109 13.43 6.08 -8.85
N HIS A 110 14.18 5.07 -9.33
CA HIS A 110 13.86 3.64 -9.15
C HIS A 110 14.34 3.11 -7.80
N ASP A 111 13.85 3.71 -6.73
CA ASP A 111 14.32 3.48 -5.38
C ASP A 111 13.20 2.98 -4.46
N TRP A 112 13.59 2.49 -3.28
CA TRP A 112 12.64 2.11 -2.23
C TRP A 112 12.62 3.23 -1.17
N PRO A 113 11.57 4.10 -1.14
CA PRO A 113 11.53 5.22 -0.20
C PRO A 113 11.70 4.80 1.26
N GLY A 114 12.56 5.52 1.97
CA GLY A 114 12.97 5.24 3.35
C GLY A 114 14.16 4.29 3.47
N ALA A 115 14.61 3.68 2.36
CA ALA A 115 15.89 2.98 2.25
C ALA A 115 16.87 3.73 1.32
N TRP A 116 16.36 4.20 0.17
CA TRP A 116 17.10 5.00 -0.82
C TRP A 116 16.15 5.96 -1.54
N GLY A 117 16.73 6.94 -2.25
CA GLY A 117 15.96 7.95 -2.98
C GLY A 117 15.28 8.90 -1.99
N ASN A 118 13.95 8.89 -1.97
CA ASN A 118 13.16 9.71 -1.05
C ASN A 118 13.25 9.18 0.40
N MET A 119 13.52 10.07 1.34
CA MET A 119 13.71 9.79 2.77
C MET A 119 12.61 10.37 3.66
N ASP A 120 11.58 10.98 3.07
CA ASP A 120 10.42 11.55 3.78
C ASP A 120 9.41 10.50 4.23
N ILE A 121 9.30 9.42 3.45
CA ILE A 121 8.36 8.33 3.71
C ILE A 121 9.08 6.99 3.82
N ASN A 122 8.44 6.03 4.50
CA ASN A 122 8.89 4.64 4.51
C ASN A 122 7.90 3.78 3.73
N ALA A 123 8.27 3.40 2.50
CA ALA A 123 7.38 2.65 1.62
C ALA A 123 6.91 1.33 2.23
N SER A 124 7.74 0.64 3.02
CA SER A 124 7.35 -0.61 3.68
C SER A 124 6.25 -0.38 4.73
N ILE A 125 6.33 0.72 5.47
CA ILE A 125 5.30 1.10 6.46
C ILE A 125 4.01 1.50 5.75
N GLU A 126 4.07 2.28 4.68
CA GLU A 126 2.88 2.69 3.93
C GLU A 126 2.18 1.49 3.26
N VAL A 127 2.95 0.56 2.66
CA VAL A 127 2.44 -0.71 2.14
C VAL A 127 1.78 -1.53 3.24
N TRP A 128 2.39 -1.58 4.42
CA TRP A 128 1.84 -2.32 5.56
C TRP A 128 0.51 -1.72 6.03
N LYS A 129 0.48 -0.41 6.29
CA LYS A 129 -0.75 0.32 6.67
C LYS A 129 -1.87 0.11 5.66
N PHE A 130 -1.53 0.14 4.37
CA PHE A 130 -2.47 -0.13 3.29
C PHE A 130 -3.06 -1.54 3.38
N PHE A 131 -2.22 -2.58 3.46
CA PHE A 131 -2.70 -3.97 3.54
C PHE A 131 -3.53 -4.27 4.79
N MET A 132 -3.27 -3.58 5.90
CA MET A 132 -4.06 -3.78 7.13
C MET A 132 -5.51 -3.31 7.03
N ARG A 133 -5.88 -2.56 5.98
CA ARG A 133 -7.25 -2.04 5.80
C ARG A 133 -8.17 -3.01 5.07
N PHE A 134 -7.64 -4.08 4.46
CA PHE A 134 -8.40 -4.89 3.50
C PHE A 134 -8.27 -6.39 3.74
N ASP A 135 -9.34 -7.11 3.43
CA ASP A 135 -9.34 -8.56 3.22
C ASP A 135 -9.86 -8.93 1.82
N ILE A 136 -10.09 -10.22 1.58
CA ILE A 136 -10.56 -10.71 0.27
C ILE A 136 -11.95 -10.18 -0.13
N ASN A 137 -12.72 -9.66 0.83
CA ASN A 137 -14.06 -9.11 0.61
C ASN A 137 -14.07 -7.57 0.51
N GLY A 138 -12.92 -6.91 0.69
CA GLY A 138 -12.80 -5.45 0.62
C GLY A 138 -12.40 -4.83 1.95
N ASN A 139 -12.92 -3.65 2.25
CA ASN A 139 -12.50 -2.86 3.41
C ASN A 139 -13.02 -3.47 4.73
N LEU A 140 -12.08 -3.69 5.66
CA LEU A 140 -12.36 -4.25 6.99
C LEU A 140 -13.25 -3.32 7.84
N ASP A 141 -13.20 -2.01 7.59
CA ASP A 141 -13.94 -0.98 8.34
C ASP A 141 -15.36 -0.72 7.81
N SER A 142 -15.83 -1.48 6.83
CA SER A 142 -17.21 -1.40 6.33
C SER A 142 -18.28 -1.73 7.39
N SER A 143 -17.88 -2.10 8.62
CA SER A 143 -18.76 -2.36 9.76
C SER A 143 -18.60 -1.41 10.98
N VAL A 144 -17.73 -0.39 10.95
CA VAL A 144 -17.57 0.52 12.10
C VAL A 144 -17.46 1.98 11.66
N ASN A 145 -18.51 2.76 11.95
CA ASN A 145 -18.47 4.23 11.96
C ASN A 145 -17.67 4.72 13.19
N GLU A 146 -16.39 4.43 13.29
CA GLU A 146 -15.52 5.12 14.24
C GLU A 146 -14.43 5.88 13.49
N VAL A 147 -14.46 7.20 13.66
CA VAL A 147 -13.36 8.08 13.32
C VAL A 147 -12.18 7.61 14.15
N VAL A 148 -11.27 6.86 13.54
CA VAL A 148 -9.98 6.58 14.16
C VAL A 148 -9.18 7.87 14.10
N GLU A 149 -9.23 8.64 15.18
CA GLU A 149 -8.13 9.55 15.48
C GLU A 149 -6.85 8.69 15.49
N ILE A 150 -5.96 8.91 14.54
CA ILE A 150 -4.63 8.30 14.54
C ILE A 150 -3.86 9.01 15.65
N ASP A 151 -4.13 8.59 16.89
CA ASP A 151 -3.22 8.83 17.98
C ASP A 151 -1.92 8.08 17.65
N HIS A 152 -0.79 8.76 17.83
CA HIS A 152 0.54 8.18 17.63
C HIS A 152 0.89 7.14 18.72
N GLU A 153 -0.08 6.69 19.50
CA GLU A 153 0.10 5.61 20.45
C GLU A 153 0.20 4.26 19.73
N ARG A 154 1.31 3.59 19.99
CA ARG A 154 1.59 2.22 19.56
C ARG A 154 0.55 1.27 20.16
N THR A 155 -0.45 0.88 19.36
CA THR A 155 -1.51 -0.04 19.77
C THR A 155 -1.29 -1.44 19.22
N LEU A 156 -1.56 -2.47 20.03
CA LEU A 156 -1.47 -3.87 19.59
C LEU A 156 -2.65 -4.18 18.67
N LEU A 157 -2.37 -4.54 17.42
CA LEU A 157 -3.41 -4.91 16.46
C LEU A 157 -3.71 -6.40 16.50
N LYS A 158 -2.67 -7.24 16.38
CA LYS A 158 -2.82 -8.69 16.21
C LYS A 158 -1.69 -9.45 16.87
N VAL A 159 -2.00 -10.65 17.35
CA VAL A 159 -1.02 -11.64 17.78
C VAL A 159 -1.09 -12.81 16.82
N VAL A 160 0.03 -13.13 16.16
CA VAL A 160 0.10 -14.22 15.19
C VAL A 160 1.17 -15.24 15.55
N ASP A 161 0.98 -16.48 15.13
CA ASP A 161 2.00 -17.52 15.24
C ASP A 161 3.09 -17.41 14.15
N ILE A 162 4.06 -18.33 14.17
CA ILE A 162 5.13 -18.41 13.17
C ILE A 162 4.64 -18.62 11.73
N LEU A 163 3.37 -18.98 11.54
CA LEU A 163 2.73 -19.17 10.24
C LEU A 163 1.83 -17.99 9.87
N GLY A 164 1.80 -16.91 10.68
CA GLY A 164 1.00 -15.72 10.43
C GLY A 164 -0.49 -15.89 10.76
N ARG A 165 -0.87 -16.95 11.47
CA ARG A 165 -2.27 -17.17 11.87
C ARG A 165 -2.57 -16.44 13.17
N GLU A 166 -3.69 -15.72 13.21
CA GLU A 166 -4.15 -15.06 14.44
C GLU A 166 -4.36 -16.08 15.56
N THR A 167 -3.84 -15.75 16.73
CA THR A 167 -3.87 -16.62 17.92
C THR A 167 -3.95 -15.78 19.19
N ARG A 168 -4.20 -16.43 20.31
CA ARG A 168 -4.06 -15.85 21.66
C ARG A 168 -2.66 -16.13 22.20
N GLU A 169 -2.36 -15.62 23.39
CA GLU A 169 -1.12 -15.94 24.10
C GLU A 169 -1.08 -17.44 24.42
N VAL A 170 -0.14 -18.15 23.80
CA VAL A 170 0.10 -19.58 24.03
C VAL A 170 1.51 -19.77 24.58
N LYS A 171 1.62 -20.55 25.66
CA LYS A 171 2.92 -20.93 26.24
C LYS A 171 3.67 -21.88 25.32
N ASN A 172 5.00 -21.86 25.43
CA ASN A 172 5.94 -22.69 24.68
C ASN A 172 5.82 -22.56 23.16
N GLN A 173 5.34 -21.41 22.68
CA GLN A 173 5.22 -21.08 21.27
C GLN A 173 5.74 -19.65 21.03
N MET A 174 6.41 -19.45 19.89
CA MET A 174 6.81 -18.10 19.47
C MET A 174 5.62 -17.37 18.86
N LEU A 175 5.42 -16.15 19.34
CA LEU A 175 4.33 -15.26 18.95
C LEU A 175 4.90 -13.94 18.41
N PHE A 176 4.21 -13.37 17.44
CA PHE A 176 4.51 -12.06 16.87
C PHE A 176 3.36 -11.11 17.19
N TYR A 177 3.68 -10.06 17.94
CA TYR A 177 2.76 -9.00 18.32
C TYR A 177 2.96 -7.88 17.31
N ILE A 178 1.92 -7.62 16.50
CA ILE A 178 1.94 -6.65 15.41
C ILE A 178 1.22 -5.40 15.88
N PHE A 179 1.89 -4.25 15.76
CA PHE A 179 1.39 -2.96 16.24
C PHE A 179 0.93 -2.04 15.11
N SER A 180 0.14 -1.02 15.44
CA SER A 180 -0.43 -0.03 14.52
C SER A 180 0.61 0.78 13.75
N ASP A 181 1.79 0.97 14.33
CA ASP A 181 2.92 1.66 13.73
C ASP A 181 3.76 0.78 12.78
N GLY A 182 3.34 -0.47 12.57
CA GLY A 182 4.06 -1.46 11.76
C GLY A 182 5.22 -2.14 12.49
N THR A 183 5.51 -1.78 13.76
CA THR A 183 6.50 -2.50 14.56
C THR A 183 6.00 -3.89 14.93
N THR A 184 6.93 -4.80 15.23
CA THR A 184 6.60 -6.17 15.66
C THR A 184 7.46 -6.58 16.84
N GLU A 185 6.85 -7.14 17.89
CA GLU A 185 7.54 -7.81 18.99
C GLU A 185 7.48 -9.33 18.86
N LYS A 186 8.58 -9.99 19.18
CA LYS A 186 8.68 -11.45 19.19
C LYS A 186 8.69 -11.92 20.64
N ILE A 187 7.64 -12.63 21.06
CA ILE A 187 7.45 -13.04 22.44
C ILE A 187 7.40 -14.56 22.52
N PHE A 188 8.06 -15.12 23.53
CA PHE A 188 8.03 -16.55 23.86
C PHE A 188 7.77 -16.71 25.35
N PHE A 189 6.59 -17.21 25.71
CA PHE A 189 6.25 -17.50 27.10
C PHE A 189 6.71 -18.91 27.46
N THR A 190 7.50 -19.06 28.51
CA THR A 190 7.82 -20.39 29.08
C THR A 190 6.83 -20.71 30.20
N GLU A 191 6.73 -22.00 30.56
CA GLU A 191 6.02 -22.41 31.77
C GLU A 191 6.63 -21.86 33.06
#